data_AF-A0A920G5J2-F1
#
_entry.id   AF-A0A920G5J2-F1
#
_cell.length_a   1.000
_cell.length_b   1.000
_cell.length_c   1.000
_cell.angle_alpha   90.00
_cell.angle_beta   90.00
_cell.angle_gamma   90.00
#
_symmetry.space_group_name_H-M   'P 1'
#
loop_
_entity.id
_entity.type
_entity.pdbx_description
1 polymer ?
#
loop_
_entity_poly.entity_id
_entity_poly.type
_entity_poly.pdbx_seq_one_letter_code
_entity_poly.pdbx_strand_id
1 'polypeptide(L)'
;MCDGVTQGQPGMELSLFSRDVIAQATAVSLSHQMFDAVLMLGICDKIVPGLVMGALQFGHLPTLFVPAGPMTSGLSNKEKVRVRQLYAEGKVDRAALLDAEMASYHSKGTCTFYGTANSNQMVLEAMGLQLPGSSFINPDTPLREALTASAAEHVAKIARTGRAPCLWPMSSTSGALSTASLRCWPRAVQPTSAFTSWRWRGRQASSSPGLILTRCPR
;
A
#
# COMPACT_ATOMS: atom_id res chain seq x y z
N MET A 1 -12.02 2.84 0.60
CA MET A 1 -12.90 2.37 1.68
C MET A 1 -12.19 2.56 3.01
N CYS A 2 -12.91 2.92 4.08
CA CYS A 2 -12.33 3.09 5.41
C CYS A 2 -12.98 2.10 6.38
N ASP A 3 -12.20 1.11 6.83
CA ASP A 3 -12.69 0.06 7.73
C ASP A 3 -13.22 0.63 9.05
N GLY A 4 -12.61 1.70 9.56
CA GLY A 4 -13.07 2.35 10.78
C GLY A 4 -14.50 2.90 10.69
N VAL A 5 -14.91 3.37 9.50
CA VAL A 5 -16.23 3.95 9.23
C VAL A 5 -17.26 2.85 8.96
N THR A 6 -16.86 1.80 8.25
CA THR A 6 -17.76 0.70 7.89
C THR A 6 -17.89 -0.36 8.97
N GLN A 7 -17.12 -0.26 10.05
CA GLN A 7 -17.14 -1.22 11.15
C GLN A 7 -18.54 -1.33 11.78
N GLY A 8 -19.09 -2.55 11.82
CA GLY A 8 -20.43 -2.80 12.34
C GLY A 8 -21.57 -2.43 11.38
N GLN A 9 -21.25 -1.99 10.15
CA GLN A 9 -22.22 -1.75 9.09
C GLN A 9 -22.16 -2.88 8.04
N PRO A 10 -23.25 -3.15 7.29
CA PRO A 10 -23.26 -4.16 6.22
C PRO A 10 -22.17 -3.94 5.15
N GLY A 11 -21.74 -2.69 4.98
CA GLY A 11 -20.64 -2.37 4.06
C GLY A 11 -19.31 -3.02 4.42
N MET A 12 -19.10 -3.48 5.66
CA MET A 12 -17.86 -4.15 6.08
C MET A 12 -17.55 -5.40 5.26
N GLU A 13 -18.58 -6.09 4.74
CA GLU A 13 -18.45 -7.24 3.85
C GLU A 13 -17.64 -6.93 2.58
N LEU A 14 -17.63 -5.67 2.15
CA LEU A 14 -16.89 -5.20 0.97
C LEU A 14 -15.44 -4.82 1.28
N SER A 15 -15.02 -4.80 2.54
CA SER A 15 -13.70 -4.31 2.95
C SER A 15 -12.60 -5.10 2.25
N LEU A 16 -12.62 -6.43 2.36
CA LEU A 16 -11.57 -7.24 1.77
C LEU A 16 -11.60 -7.22 0.24
N PHE A 17 -12.79 -7.21 -0.37
CA PHE A 17 -12.93 -7.09 -1.83
C PHE A 17 -12.33 -5.78 -2.37
N SER A 18 -12.35 -4.71 -1.58
CA SER A 18 -11.74 -3.44 -1.99
C SER A 18 -10.23 -3.57 -2.26
N ARG A 19 -9.52 -4.51 -1.61
CA ARG A 19 -8.10 -4.79 -1.88
C ARG A 19 -7.90 -5.25 -3.32
N ASP A 20 -8.69 -6.22 -3.76
CA ASP A 20 -8.55 -6.84 -5.07
C ASP A 20 -8.98 -5.87 -6.18
N VAL A 21 -10.00 -5.06 -5.91
CA VAL A 21 -10.39 -3.94 -6.79
C VAL A 21 -9.24 -2.92 -6.94
N ILE A 22 -8.58 -2.54 -5.84
CA ILE A 22 -7.42 -1.63 -5.89
C ILE A 22 -6.26 -2.26 -6.67
N ALA A 23 -5.99 -3.54 -6.46
CA ALA A 23 -4.93 -4.25 -7.20
C ALA A 23 -5.20 -4.25 -8.71
N GLN A 24 -6.43 -4.56 -9.13
CA GLN A 24 -6.84 -4.50 -10.53
C GLN A 24 -6.74 -3.09 -11.09
N ALA A 25 -7.27 -2.09 -10.37
CA ALA A 25 -7.21 -0.69 -10.80
C ALA A 25 -5.76 -0.19 -10.94
N THR A 26 -4.89 -0.59 -10.03
CA THR A 26 -3.45 -0.27 -10.08
C THR A 26 -2.80 -0.90 -11.32
N ALA A 27 -3.06 -2.18 -11.58
CA ALA A 27 -2.50 -2.87 -12.73
C ALA A 27 -2.99 -2.28 -14.06
N VAL A 28 -4.29 -1.95 -14.15
CA VAL A 28 -4.86 -1.27 -15.31
C VAL A 28 -4.21 0.10 -15.50
N SER A 29 -4.05 0.87 -14.43
CA SER A 29 -3.43 2.21 -14.49
C SER A 29 -1.98 2.14 -14.98
N LEU A 30 -1.22 1.12 -14.61
CA LEU A 30 0.18 0.95 -15.05
C LEU A 30 0.33 0.31 -16.44
N SER A 31 -0.75 -0.24 -17.00
CA SER A 31 -0.72 -0.95 -18.30
C SER A 31 -0.43 -0.04 -19.50
N HIS A 32 -0.54 1.28 -19.34
CA HIS A 32 -0.36 2.25 -20.41
C HIS A 32 1.10 2.41 -20.88
N GLN A 33 2.08 1.75 -20.24
CA GLN A 33 3.51 1.74 -20.64
C GLN A 33 4.11 3.14 -20.87
N MET A 34 3.62 4.14 -20.15
CA MET A 34 4.02 5.55 -20.31
C MET A 34 4.80 6.10 -19.10
N PHE A 35 5.07 5.26 -18.10
CA PHE A 35 5.64 5.69 -16.83
C PHE A 35 7.08 5.19 -16.68
N ASP A 36 7.98 6.08 -16.30
CA ASP A 36 9.37 5.74 -15.95
C ASP A 36 9.54 5.39 -14.47
N ALA A 37 8.58 5.78 -13.62
CA ALA A 37 8.58 5.59 -12.18
C ALA A 37 7.15 5.68 -11.60
N VAL A 38 6.96 5.14 -10.40
CA VAL A 38 5.66 5.12 -9.72
C VAL A 38 5.80 5.51 -8.24
N LEU A 39 4.94 6.43 -7.79
CA LEU A 39 4.73 6.73 -6.38
C LEU A 39 3.38 6.17 -5.94
N MET A 40 3.41 5.31 -4.93
CA MET A 40 2.21 4.67 -4.39
C MET A 40 1.76 5.37 -3.11
N LEU A 41 0.65 6.11 -3.20
CA LEU A 41 0.06 6.84 -2.08
C LEU A 41 -0.96 5.94 -1.36
N GLY A 42 -0.48 5.12 -0.44
CA GLY A 42 -1.29 4.10 0.24
C GLY A 42 -1.16 4.15 1.75
N ILE A 43 -2.29 4.33 2.45
CA ILE A 43 -2.28 4.46 3.92
C ILE A 43 -3.27 3.56 4.66
N CYS A 44 -4.47 3.36 4.14
CA CYS A 44 -5.51 2.60 4.84
C CYS A 44 -5.31 1.08 4.64
N ASP A 45 -5.88 0.29 5.54
CA ASP A 45 -5.76 -1.16 5.66
C ASP A 45 -5.59 -1.92 4.35
N LYS A 46 -6.57 -1.77 3.44
CA LYS A 46 -6.66 -2.54 2.20
C LYS A 46 -6.01 -1.84 1.01
N ILE A 47 -5.70 -0.55 1.14
CA ILE A 47 -5.08 0.24 0.08
C ILE A 47 -3.64 -0.21 -0.13
N VAL A 48 -2.85 -0.29 0.93
CA VAL A 48 -1.43 -0.69 0.85
C VAL A 48 -1.24 -2.04 0.15
N PRO A 49 -1.82 -3.16 0.62
CA PRO A 49 -1.64 -4.45 -0.04
C PRO A 49 -2.22 -4.47 -1.46
N GLY A 50 -3.33 -3.77 -1.72
CA GLY A 50 -3.87 -3.66 -3.08
C GLY A 50 -2.89 -3.00 -4.05
N LEU A 51 -2.32 -1.85 -3.66
CA LEU A 51 -1.31 -1.15 -4.46
C LEU A 51 -0.06 -2.02 -4.67
N VAL A 52 0.43 -2.69 -3.63
CA VAL A 52 1.57 -3.62 -3.74
C VAL A 52 1.27 -4.74 -4.73
N MET A 53 0.13 -5.42 -4.61
CA MET A 53 -0.26 -6.52 -5.49
C MET A 53 -0.30 -6.07 -6.96
N GLY A 54 -0.88 -4.90 -7.25
CA GLY A 54 -0.91 -4.37 -8.61
C GLY A 54 0.46 -3.92 -9.11
N ALA A 55 1.27 -3.27 -8.27
CA ALA A 55 2.62 -2.81 -8.60
C ALA A 55 3.57 -3.97 -8.95
N LEU A 56 3.45 -5.10 -8.24
CA LEU A 56 4.32 -6.26 -8.45
C LEU A 56 4.23 -6.83 -9.86
N GLN A 57 3.08 -6.72 -10.51
CA GLN A 57 2.92 -7.10 -11.92
C GLN A 57 3.82 -6.26 -12.86
N PHE A 58 4.17 -5.05 -12.42
CA PHE A 58 5.06 -4.11 -13.10
C PHE A 58 6.36 -3.92 -12.31
N GLY A 59 6.89 -4.96 -11.66
CA GLY A 59 8.09 -4.89 -10.80
C GLY A 59 9.39 -4.44 -11.50
N HIS A 60 9.36 -4.23 -12.82
CA HIS A 60 10.43 -3.59 -13.57
C HIS A 60 10.41 -2.05 -13.46
N LEU A 61 9.28 -1.44 -13.07
CA LEU A 61 9.14 -0.01 -12.85
C LEU A 61 9.66 0.36 -11.45
N PRO A 62 10.57 1.35 -11.34
CA PRO A 62 10.94 1.94 -10.07
C PRO A 62 9.69 2.41 -9.32
N THR A 63 9.43 1.80 -8.17
CA THR A 63 8.23 2.06 -7.37
C THR A 63 8.60 2.35 -5.92
N LEU A 64 8.01 3.40 -5.34
CA LEU A 64 8.19 3.76 -3.95
C LEU A 64 6.85 4.10 -3.29
N PHE A 65 6.65 3.67 -2.05
CA PHE A 65 5.47 3.96 -1.25
C PHE A 65 5.69 5.21 -0.41
N VAL A 66 4.66 6.07 -0.34
CA VAL A 66 4.69 7.30 0.43
C VAL A 66 3.55 7.29 1.44
N PRO A 67 3.83 7.10 2.74
CA PRO A 67 2.81 7.20 3.77
C PRO A 67 2.43 8.67 4.03
N ALA A 68 1.18 8.90 4.43
CA ALA A 68 0.77 10.17 5.03
C ALA A 68 1.12 10.25 6.52
N GLY A 69 1.14 9.10 7.20
CA GLY A 69 1.38 8.97 8.63
C GLY A 69 0.11 8.84 9.48
N PRO A 70 0.27 8.53 10.78
CA PRO A 70 -0.84 8.38 11.70
C PRO A 70 -1.44 9.72 12.10
N MET A 71 -2.72 9.69 12.46
CA MET A 71 -3.35 10.80 13.17
C MET A 71 -2.59 11.12 14.46
N THR A 72 -2.67 12.36 14.94
CA THR A 72 -2.18 12.73 16.27
C THR A 72 -3.01 12.05 17.36
N SER A 73 -2.49 11.91 18.58
CA SER A 73 -3.26 11.29 19.67
C SER A 73 -4.57 12.03 19.97
N GLY A 74 -5.64 11.27 20.22
CA GLY A 74 -6.95 11.77 20.65
C GLY A 74 -7.64 10.75 21.55
N LEU A 75 -8.91 10.43 21.28
CA LEU A 75 -9.64 9.41 22.05
C LEU A 75 -8.88 8.07 22.01
N SER A 76 -8.61 7.51 23.19
CA SER A 76 -7.88 6.24 23.28
C SER A 76 -8.67 5.09 22.67
N ASN A 77 -7.98 4.12 22.07
CA ASN A 77 -8.64 2.95 21.49
C ASN A 77 -9.39 2.11 22.56
N LYS A 78 -8.90 2.11 23.81
CA LYS A 78 -9.59 1.43 24.94
C LYS A 78 -10.94 2.06 25.21
N GLU A 79 -11.01 3.39 25.26
CA GLU A 79 -12.27 4.12 25.45
C GLU A 79 -13.22 3.92 24.27
N LYS A 80 -12.70 3.94 23.04
CA LYS A 80 -13.50 3.64 21.83
C LYS A 80 -14.15 2.27 21.89
N VAL A 81 -13.39 1.23 22.26
CA VAL A 81 -13.91 -0.14 22.40
C VAL A 81 -14.92 -0.22 23.55
N ARG A 82 -14.65 0.43 24.69
CA ARG A 82 -15.54 0.47 25.85
C ARG A 82 -16.92 1.04 25.48
N VAL A 83 -16.98 2.19 24.80
CA VAL A 83 -18.25 2.81 24.41
C VAL A 83 -19.04 1.92 23.45
N ARG A 84 -18.36 1.27 22.50
CA ARG A 84 -19.00 0.32 21.57
C ARG A 84 -19.57 -0.91 22.27
N GLN A 85 -18.85 -1.46 23.26
CA GLN A 85 -19.35 -2.56 24.08
C GLN A 85 -20.59 -2.14 24.87
N LEU A 86 -20.55 -0.98 25.52
CA LEU A 86 -21.70 -0.46 26.26
C LEU A 86 -22.91 -0.23 25.35
N TYR A 87 -22.71 0.21 24.11
CA TYR A 87 -23.81 0.40 23.16
C TYR A 87 -24.42 -0.95 22.74
N ALA A 88 -23.58 -1.96 22.47
CA ALA A 88 -24.05 -3.31 22.16
C ALA A 88 -24.80 -3.96 23.34
N GLU A 89 -24.44 -3.60 24.57
CA GLU A 89 -25.15 -4.00 25.80
C GLU A 89 -26.42 -3.17 26.08
N GLY A 90 -26.72 -2.15 25.27
CA GLY A 90 -27.86 -1.25 25.47
C GLY A 90 -27.70 -0.26 26.63
N LYS A 91 -26.48 -0.07 27.15
CA LYS A 91 -26.17 0.77 28.31
C LYS A 91 -25.85 2.24 27.96
N VAL A 92 -25.60 2.54 26.69
CA VAL A 92 -25.45 3.90 26.18
C VAL A 92 -26.32 4.09 24.95
N ASP A 93 -26.77 5.32 24.72
CA ASP A 93 -27.60 5.66 23.58
C ASP A 93 -26.79 5.86 22.30
N ARG A 94 -27.51 6.06 21.18
CA ARG A 94 -26.88 6.27 19.87
C ARG A 94 -26.11 7.59 19.80
N ALA A 95 -26.51 8.60 20.59
CA ALA A 95 -25.83 9.89 20.62
C ALA A 95 -24.42 9.75 21.23
N ALA A 96 -24.31 9.08 22.38
CA ALA A 96 -23.03 8.81 23.02
C ALA A 96 -22.10 7.94 22.16
N LEU A 97 -22.64 6.95 21.42
CA LEU A 97 -21.87 6.19 20.45
C LEU A 97 -21.31 7.11 19.35
N LEU A 98 -22.17 7.93 18.75
CA LEU A 98 -21.80 8.82 17.66
C LEU A 98 -20.73 9.83 18.08
N ASP A 99 -20.85 10.40 19.28
CA ASP A 99 -19.87 11.33 19.83
C ASP A 99 -18.49 10.67 19.99
N ALA A 100 -18.45 9.43 20.51
CA ALA A 100 -17.21 8.66 20.61
C ALA A 100 -16.62 8.30 19.23
N GLU A 101 -17.47 8.01 18.24
CA GLU A 101 -17.03 7.72 16.88
C GLU A 101 -16.48 8.96 16.17
N MET A 102 -17.12 10.13 16.32
CA MET A 102 -16.59 11.39 15.80
C MET A 102 -15.27 11.77 16.48
N ALA A 103 -15.17 11.61 17.80
CA ALA A 103 -13.96 11.87 18.56
C ALA A 103 -12.80 10.91 18.22
N SER A 104 -13.09 9.76 17.59
CA SER A 104 -12.08 8.80 17.13
C SER A 104 -11.33 9.26 15.87
N TYR A 105 -11.80 10.29 15.17
CA TYR A 105 -11.19 10.87 13.97
C TYR A 105 -10.70 12.29 14.26
N HIS A 106 -9.69 12.37 15.11
CA HIS A 106 -9.20 13.61 15.72
C HIS A 106 -8.27 14.44 14.81
N SER A 107 -7.73 13.87 13.72
CA SER A 107 -6.95 14.61 12.71
C SER A 107 -6.95 13.88 11.36
N LYS A 108 -6.26 14.44 10.35
CA LYS A 108 -5.91 13.67 9.14
C LYS A 108 -4.89 12.58 9.51
N GLY A 109 -4.92 11.45 8.80
CA GLY A 109 -3.94 10.36 8.94
C GLY A 109 -4.57 8.97 9.10
N THR A 110 -3.73 7.96 9.35
CA THR A 110 -4.17 6.59 9.69
C THR A 110 -4.61 6.47 11.14
N CYS A 111 -5.26 5.36 11.48
CA CYS A 111 -5.58 4.99 12.86
C CYS A 111 -4.33 5.09 13.77
N THR A 112 -4.51 5.47 15.04
CA THR A 112 -3.40 5.71 16.00
C THR A 112 -2.82 4.44 16.61
N PHE A 113 -3.53 3.31 16.54
CA PHE A 113 -3.08 2.04 17.09
C PHE A 113 -2.34 1.19 16.04
N TYR A 114 -1.59 0.17 16.48
CA TYR A 114 -0.93 -0.80 15.61
C TYR A 114 -1.93 -1.82 15.01
N GLY A 115 -2.88 -1.30 14.24
CA GLY A 115 -3.75 -2.09 13.38
C GLY A 115 -3.09 -2.36 12.02
N THR A 116 -3.83 -3.00 11.12
CA THR A 116 -3.33 -3.40 9.79
C THR A 116 -2.74 -2.21 9.01
N ALA A 117 -3.35 -1.02 9.02
CA ALA A 117 -2.82 0.17 8.37
C ALA A 117 -1.37 0.49 8.78
N ASN A 118 -1.10 0.60 10.09
CA ASN A 118 0.23 0.95 10.61
C ASN A 118 1.21 -0.24 10.52
N SER A 119 0.74 -1.47 10.73
CA SER A 119 1.56 -2.67 10.53
C SER A 119 2.01 -2.80 9.08
N ASN A 120 1.15 -2.49 8.11
CA ASN A 120 1.52 -2.48 6.71
C ASN A 120 2.59 -1.43 6.41
N GLN A 121 2.54 -0.24 7.03
CA GLN A 121 3.63 0.74 6.89
C GLN A 121 4.95 0.15 7.42
N MET A 122 4.96 -0.46 8.62
CA MET A 122 6.18 -1.10 9.13
C MET A 122 6.72 -2.17 8.19
N VAL A 123 5.84 -3.00 7.62
CA VAL A 123 6.23 -4.03 6.65
C VAL A 123 6.83 -3.41 5.40
N LEU A 124 6.23 -2.35 4.84
CA LEU A 124 6.80 -1.64 3.69
C LEU A 124 8.17 -1.03 4.00
N GLU A 125 8.36 -0.50 5.21
CA GLU A 125 9.66 0.03 5.64
C GLU A 125 10.69 -1.08 5.67
N ALA A 126 10.32 -2.21 6.27
CA ALA A 126 11.17 -3.36 6.41
C ALA A 126 11.54 -3.97 5.06
N MET A 127 10.60 -3.99 4.12
CA MET A 127 10.86 -4.43 2.75
C MET A 127 11.74 -3.44 1.96
N GLY A 128 11.99 -2.23 2.47
CA GLY A 128 12.73 -1.20 1.75
C GLY A 128 11.94 -0.54 0.61
N LEU A 129 10.60 -0.58 0.69
CA LEU A 129 9.68 -0.02 -0.29
C LEU A 129 9.26 1.43 0.01
N GLN A 130 9.74 2.00 1.11
CA GLN A 130 9.55 3.40 1.49
C GLN A 130 10.82 3.95 2.14
N LEU A 131 10.88 5.26 2.35
CA LEU A 131 12.02 5.87 3.04
C LEU A 131 12.07 5.42 4.51
N PRO A 132 13.27 5.13 5.04
CA PRO A 132 13.43 4.77 6.45
C PRO A 132 12.99 5.93 7.36
N GLY A 133 12.32 5.59 8.46
CA GLY A 133 11.75 6.55 9.40
C GLY A 133 10.49 7.26 8.91
N SER A 134 9.97 6.95 7.72
CA SER A 134 8.84 7.68 7.16
C SER A 134 7.46 7.19 7.60
N SER A 135 7.32 5.98 8.17
CA SER A 135 6.02 5.39 8.51
C SER A 135 5.19 6.25 9.49
N PHE A 136 5.83 6.79 10.53
CA PHE A 136 5.14 7.31 11.71
C PHE A 136 5.22 8.82 11.90
N ILE A 137 5.77 9.55 10.93
CA ILE A 137 5.75 11.02 10.96
C ILE A 137 4.32 11.49 10.70
N ASN A 138 3.76 12.31 11.60
CA ASN A 138 2.39 12.81 11.44
C ASN A 138 2.23 13.67 10.17
N PRO A 139 1.00 13.71 9.60
CA PRO A 139 0.65 14.63 8.53
C PRO A 139 0.90 16.09 8.91
N ASP A 140 1.01 16.95 7.89
CA ASP A 140 1.10 18.42 8.03
C ASP A 140 2.33 18.89 8.87
N THR A 141 3.40 18.09 8.94
CA THR A 141 4.68 18.47 9.56
C THR A 141 5.74 18.81 8.50
N PRO A 142 6.69 19.73 8.77
CA PRO A 142 7.78 20.04 7.82
C PRO A 142 8.62 18.81 7.45
N LEU A 143 8.78 17.88 8.39
CA LEU A 143 9.49 16.62 8.14
C LEU A 143 8.71 15.69 7.20
N ARG A 144 7.38 15.62 7.32
CA ARG A 144 6.54 14.85 6.37
C ARG A 144 6.70 15.39 4.95
N GLU A 145 6.63 16.71 4.78
CA GLU A 145 6.81 17.35 3.48
C GLU A 145 8.19 17.04 2.87
N ALA A 146 9.26 17.19 3.67
CA ALA A 146 10.62 16.86 3.25
C ALA A 146 10.78 15.38 2.85
N LEU A 147 10.17 14.46 3.60
CA LEU A 147 10.18 13.02 3.29
C LEU A 147 9.44 12.71 1.99
N THR A 148 8.28 13.32 1.75
CA THR A 148 7.51 13.16 0.51
C THR A 148 8.29 13.70 -0.70
N ALA A 149 8.92 14.87 -0.57
CA ALA A 149 9.78 15.43 -1.61
C ALA A 149 10.99 14.51 -1.90
N SER A 150 11.67 14.05 -0.84
CA SER A 150 12.82 13.14 -0.96
C SER A 150 12.43 11.81 -1.62
N ALA A 151 11.24 11.28 -1.32
CA ALA A 151 10.73 10.06 -1.93
C ALA A 151 10.54 10.21 -3.45
N ALA A 152 9.99 11.34 -3.88
CA ALA A 152 9.81 11.66 -5.30
C ALA A 152 11.15 11.86 -6.03
N GLU A 153 12.07 12.61 -5.43
CA GLU A 153 13.42 12.80 -5.99
C GLU A 153 14.18 11.48 -6.10
N HIS A 154 14.04 10.61 -5.09
CA HIS A 154 14.70 9.31 -5.05
C HIS A 154 14.21 8.39 -6.17
N VAL A 155 12.89 8.26 -6.34
CA VAL A 155 12.33 7.37 -7.38
C VAL A 155 12.67 7.89 -8.78
N ALA A 156 12.63 9.21 -8.99
CA ALA A 156 13.03 9.83 -10.25
C ALA A 156 14.52 9.62 -10.56
N LYS A 157 15.38 9.66 -9.53
CA LYS A 157 16.81 9.35 -9.68
C LYS A 157 17.02 7.90 -10.08
N ILE A 158 16.29 6.94 -9.49
CA ILE A 158 16.38 5.53 -9.87
C ILE A 158 16.00 5.37 -11.35
N ALA A 159 14.87 5.93 -11.77
CA ALA A 159 14.36 5.85 -13.13
C ALA A 159 15.38 6.35 -14.17
N ARG A 160 16.00 7.52 -13.94
CA ARG A 160 17.02 8.07 -14.85
C ARG A 160 18.27 7.19 -14.98
N THR A 161 18.61 6.41 -13.97
CA THR A 161 19.83 5.58 -13.98
C THR A 161 19.63 4.20 -14.59
N GLY A 162 18.40 3.82 -14.94
CA GLY A 162 18.08 2.50 -15.49
C GLY A 162 18.37 1.33 -14.54
N ARG A 163 18.62 1.60 -13.25
CA ARG A 163 18.78 0.57 -12.22
C ARG A 163 17.40 0.03 -11.86
N ALA A 164 17.29 -1.30 -11.70
CA ALA A 164 16.09 -1.93 -11.18
C ALA A 164 15.73 -1.34 -9.79
N PRO A 165 14.45 -1.34 -9.36
CA PRO A 165 14.03 -0.75 -8.10
C PRO A 165 14.95 -1.22 -6.96
N CYS A 166 15.72 -0.28 -6.41
CA CYS A 166 16.61 -0.55 -5.29
C CYS A 166 15.78 -0.55 -4.01
N LEU A 167 15.53 -1.73 -3.45
CA LEU A 167 15.15 -1.85 -2.05
C LEU A 167 16.31 -1.23 -1.24
N TRP A 168 15.99 -0.33 -0.30
CA TRP A 168 17.00 0.20 0.61
C TRP A 168 17.61 -0.96 1.40
N PRO A 169 18.94 -1.20 1.36
CA PRO A 169 19.52 -2.28 2.13
C PRO A 169 19.36 -1.98 3.63
N MET A 170 18.57 -2.82 4.31
CA MET A 170 18.36 -2.81 5.77
C MET A 170 19.66 -2.88 6.59
N SER A 171 20.82 -3.16 5.98
CA SER A 171 22.11 -3.31 6.64
C SER A 171 22.95 -2.02 6.75
N SER A 172 22.46 -0.85 6.33
CA SER A 172 23.27 0.39 6.30
C SER A 172 23.34 1.17 7.62
N THR A 173 22.94 0.61 8.76
CA THR A 173 23.10 1.26 10.08
C THR A 173 24.54 1.30 10.62
N SER A 174 25.55 0.95 9.81
CA SER A 174 26.96 1.13 10.17
C SER A 174 27.60 2.13 9.22
N GLY A 175 28.03 3.27 9.77
CA GLY A 175 28.71 4.33 9.03
C GLY A 175 29.96 3.82 8.32
N ALA A 176 29.83 3.53 7.03
CA ALA A 176 30.94 3.42 6.10
C ALA A 176 30.39 3.54 4.68
N LEU A 177 30.79 4.60 3.99
CA LEU A 177 30.75 4.71 2.53
C LEU A 177 31.59 3.55 1.96
N SER A 178 30.96 2.41 1.74
CA SER A 178 31.57 1.27 1.06
C SER A 178 30.59 0.75 0.03
N THR A 179 31.08 0.70 -1.20
CA THR A 179 30.46 0.20 -2.43
C THR A 179 30.04 -1.27 -2.29
N ALA A 180 28.98 -1.53 -1.54
CA ALA A 180 28.39 -2.85 -1.44
C ALA A 180 27.41 -3.06 -2.61
N SER A 181 27.61 -4.17 -3.34
CA SER A 181 26.84 -4.51 -4.52
C SER A 181 25.34 -4.61 -4.21
N LEU A 182 24.60 -3.66 -4.78
CA LEU A 182 23.15 -3.54 -4.67
C LEU A 182 22.51 -4.73 -5.41
N ARG A 183 21.86 -5.64 -4.69
CA ARG A 183 21.03 -6.68 -5.33
C ARG A 183 19.77 -6.01 -5.87
N CYS A 184 19.82 -5.66 -7.16
CA CYS A 184 18.66 -5.36 -7.97
C CYS A 184 17.67 -6.53 -7.88
N TRP A 185 16.37 -6.23 -7.82
CA TRP A 185 15.36 -7.22 -8.23
C TRP A 185 15.73 -7.65 -9.66
N PRO A 186 15.97 -8.95 -9.93
CA PRO A 186 16.35 -9.38 -11.26
C PRO A 186 15.23 -8.99 -12.23
N ARG A 187 15.61 -8.41 -13.38
CA ARG A 187 14.73 -7.97 -14.47
C ARG A 187 13.97 -9.14 -15.16
N ALA A 188 13.86 -10.29 -14.50
CA ALA A 188 13.40 -11.55 -15.06
C ALA A 188 12.53 -12.30 -14.05
N VAL A 189 11.32 -11.79 -13.81
CA VAL A 189 10.15 -12.67 -13.67
C VAL A 189 9.08 -12.08 -14.59
N GLN A 190 9.24 -12.31 -15.90
CA GLN A 190 8.04 -12.50 -16.70
C GLN A 190 7.26 -13.64 -16.04
N PRO A 191 5.91 -13.60 -15.96
CA PRO A 191 5.13 -14.69 -15.43
C PRO A 191 5.25 -15.88 -16.38
N THR A 192 6.32 -16.67 -16.25
CA THR A 192 6.34 -18.05 -16.71
C THR A 192 5.35 -18.77 -15.80
N SER A 193 4.15 -19.04 -16.33
CA SER A 193 3.17 -20.14 -16.12
C SER A 193 3.28 -21.13 -14.93
N ALA A 194 4.10 -20.91 -13.92
CA ALA A 194 4.42 -21.82 -12.83
C ALA A 194 3.60 -21.55 -11.56
N PHE A 195 2.81 -20.48 -11.50
CA PHE A 195 1.88 -20.19 -10.40
C PHE A 195 0.41 -20.55 -10.71
N THR A 196 0.16 -21.33 -11.77
CA THR A 196 -1.17 -21.83 -12.16
C THR A 196 -1.37 -23.33 -11.88
N SER A 197 -0.72 -23.88 -10.85
CA SER A 197 -0.95 -25.27 -10.42
C SER A 197 -1.78 -25.37 -9.14
N TRP A 198 -2.91 -24.66 -9.06
CA TRP A 198 -4.08 -25.15 -8.32
C TRP A 198 -5.07 -25.67 -9.35
N ARG A 199 -4.92 -26.97 -9.61
CA ARG A 199 -5.62 -27.76 -10.62
C ARG A 199 -7.06 -28.01 -10.16
N TRP A 200 -8.01 -27.13 -10.52
CA TRP A 200 -9.42 -27.51 -10.55
C TRP A 200 -9.67 -28.31 -11.84
N ARG A 201 -9.82 -29.63 -11.72
CA ARG A 201 -10.14 -30.50 -12.86
C ARG A 201 -11.60 -30.28 -13.25
N GLY A 202 -11.83 -29.45 -14.26
CA GLY A 202 -13.05 -29.39 -15.05
C GLY A 202 -12.66 -29.33 -16.53
N ARG A 203 -13.33 -30.10 -17.37
CA ARG A 203 -12.91 -30.52 -18.72
C ARG A 203 -12.88 -29.38 -19.75
N GLN A 204 -11.88 -29.48 -20.64
CA GLN A 204 -11.79 -29.08 -22.06
C GLN A 204 -12.91 -28.22 -22.67
N ALA A 205 -12.52 -27.12 -23.33
CA ALA A 205 -12.83 -26.90 -24.75
C ALA A 205 -11.89 -25.83 -25.35
N SER A 206 -11.22 -26.23 -26.43
CA SER A 206 -10.41 -25.43 -27.34
C SER A 206 -11.25 -24.43 -28.14
N SER A 207 -10.78 -23.20 -28.30
CA SER A 207 -10.91 -22.42 -29.55
C SER A 207 -10.20 -21.07 -29.44
N SER A 208 -9.11 -20.91 -30.19
CA SER A 208 -8.62 -19.59 -30.61
C SER A 208 -9.53 -19.07 -31.73
N PRO A 209 -9.74 -17.75 -31.85
CA PRO A 209 -9.12 -17.08 -33.00
C PRO A 209 -8.70 -15.61 -32.76
N GLY A 210 -7.48 -15.30 -33.23
CA GLY A 210 -7.12 -14.14 -34.07
C GLY A 210 -7.37 -12.71 -33.59
N LEU A 211 -6.27 -11.96 -33.37
CA LEU A 211 -6.14 -10.62 -33.97
C LEU A 211 -4.68 -10.23 -34.19
N ILE A 212 -4.45 -9.58 -35.32
CA ILE A 212 -3.20 -9.27 -36.00
C ILE A 212 -2.46 -8.12 -35.29
N LEU A 213 -1.19 -8.33 -34.92
CA LEU A 213 -0.27 -7.26 -34.49
C LEU A 213 0.50 -6.75 -35.72
N THR A 214 0.14 -5.57 -36.21
CA THR A 214 1.02 -4.79 -37.09
C THR A 214 2.06 -4.06 -36.24
N ARG A 215 3.33 -4.41 -36.45
CA ARG A 215 4.49 -3.65 -35.96
C ARG A 215 4.40 -2.19 -36.41
N CYS A 216 4.44 -1.24 -35.48
CA CYS A 216 4.82 0.13 -35.79
C CYS A 216 6.35 0.26 -35.63
N PRO A 217 7.10 0.69 -36.65
CA PRO A 217 8.55 0.77 -36.58
C PRO A 217 9.07 2.12 -36.03
N ARG A 218 10.11 1.97 -35.22
CA ARG A 218 11.08 2.92 -34.64
C ARG A 218 10.66 3.72 -33.41
#